data_AF-A0A8S4E0V5-F1
#
_entry.id   AF-A0A8S4E0V5-F1
#
_cell.length_a   1.000
_cell.length_b   1.000
_cell.length_c   1.000
_cell.angle_alpha   90.00
_cell.angle_beta   90.00
_cell.angle_gamma   90.00
#
_symmetry.space_group_name_H-M   'P 1'
#
loop_
_entity.id
_entity.type
_entity.pdbx_description
1 polymer ?
#
loop_
_entity_poly.entity_id
_entity_poly.type
_entity_poly.pdbx_seq_one_letter_code
_entity_poly.pdbx_strand_id
1 'polypeptide(L)'
;MLEFQRAKLLRDRKLLSDIIRATVVEMAETGGWRCLRQAIISLQQRAEQSTVLQQDHDRLRIVRAAVTNELKSKQKQNAKELRLCDMHITFLKDKKEDDIKNAELRLVYAEKWLNAQAEVLEMQHRAPRATRPSATNETRVHRELSRAYDLQVEEREKAVEYWRVKYSDDTSSINMRLAVKCEQLRVAVARREELQKLYNLHEGEMRSWLTFKRERAARLEREERVRRAATTLQAWWRGLMVRRGLGAFKHLRSAKKTPNKMKKK
;
A
#
# COMPACT_ATOMS: atom_id res chain seq x y z
N MET A 1 -3.81 -14.04 -21.52
CA MET A 1 -3.53 -13.83 -22.97
C MET A 1 -4.30 -14.81 -23.86
N LEU A 2 -4.17 -16.13 -23.67
CA LEU A 2 -4.84 -17.15 -24.50
C LEU A 2 -6.39 -17.05 -24.49
N GLU A 3 -6.99 -16.77 -23.34
CA GLU A 3 -8.45 -16.65 -23.23
C GLU A 3 -9.02 -15.43 -23.98
N PHE A 4 -8.28 -14.32 -24.00
CA PHE A 4 -8.67 -13.10 -24.69
C PHE A 4 -8.62 -13.28 -26.21
N GLN A 5 -7.56 -13.95 -26.71
CA GLN A 5 -7.43 -14.30 -28.13
C GLN A 5 -8.55 -15.26 -28.57
N ARG A 6 -8.89 -16.26 -27.76
CA ARG A 6 -10.00 -17.18 -28.03
C ARG A 6 -11.35 -16.46 -28.05
N ALA A 7 -11.60 -15.54 -27.12
CA ALA A 7 -12.83 -14.75 -27.09
C ALA A 7 -12.95 -13.81 -28.29
N LYS A 8 -11.85 -13.21 -28.76
CA LYS A 8 -11.82 -12.42 -30.00
C LYS A 8 -12.20 -13.27 -31.21
N LEU A 9 -11.56 -14.42 -31.39
CA LEU A 9 -11.83 -15.33 -32.52
C LEU A 9 -13.29 -15.82 -32.54
N LEU A 10 -13.88 -16.10 -31.38
CA LEU A 10 -15.29 -16.48 -31.29
C LEU A 10 -16.24 -15.35 -31.70
N ARG A 11 -15.92 -14.10 -31.32
CA ARG A 11 -16.69 -12.92 -31.73
C ARG A 11 -16.57 -12.65 -33.22
N ASP A 12 -15.36 -12.73 -33.77
CA ASP A 12 -15.09 -12.49 -35.18
C ASP A 12 -15.77 -13.56 -36.05
N ARG A 13 -15.71 -14.84 -35.64
CA ARG A 13 -16.42 -15.93 -36.31
C ARG A 13 -17.93 -15.71 -36.30
N LYS A 14 -18.50 -15.31 -35.16
CA LYS A 14 -19.95 -15.06 -35.04
C LYS A 14 -20.35 -13.89 -35.94
N LEU A 15 -19.61 -12.79 -35.91
CA LEU A 15 -19.84 -11.62 -36.72
C LEU A 15 -19.80 -11.94 -38.23
N LEU A 16 -18.79 -12.70 -38.68
CA LEU A 16 -18.71 -13.16 -40.07
C LEU A 16 -19.87 -14.07 -40.45
N SER A 17 -20.25 -15.01 -39.57
CA SER A 17 -21.40 -15.90 -39.79
C SER A 17 -22.71 -15.12 -39.92
N ASP A 18 -22.90 -14.08 -39.12
CA ASP A 18 -24.11 -13.25 -39.12
C ASP A 18 -24.17 -12.37 -40.38
N ILE A 19 -23.04 -11.79 -40.80
CA ILE A 19 -22.94 -11.02 -42.05
C ILE A 19 -23.18 -11.92 -43.26
N ILE A 20 -22.51 -13.08 -43.35
CA ILE A 20 -22.67 -14.01 -44.47
C ILE A 20 -24.13 -14.45 -44.58
N ARG A 21 -24.76 -14.81 -43.46
CA ARG A 21 -26.18 -15.20 -43.43
C ARG A 21 -27.09 -14.08 -43.93
N ALA A 22 -26.91 -12.86 -43.42
CA ALA A 22 -27.69 -11.70 -43.86
C ALA A 22 -27.52 -11.41 -45.36
N THR A 23 -26.30 -11.54 -45.89
CA THR A 23 -26.02 -11.29 -47.32
C THR A 23 -26.58 -12.36 -48.25
N VAL A 24 -26.60 -13.63 -47.82
CA VAL A 24 -27.21 -14.72 -48.61
C VAL A 24 -28.72 -14.56 -48.68
N VAL A 25 -29.37 -14.13 -47.59
CA VAL A 25 -30.81 -13.80 -47.59
C VAL A 25 -31.08 -12.60 -48.49
N GLU A 26 -30.31 -11.51 -48.37
CA GLU A 26 -30.48 -10.31 -49.19
C GLU A 26 -30.29 -10.58 -50.69
N MET A 27 -29.30 -11.41 -51.06
CA MET A 27 -29.07 -11.80 -52.45
C MET A 27 -30.22 -12.66 -53.01
N ALA A 28 -30.81 -13.53 -52.19
CA ALA A 28 -31.93 -14.38 -52.61
C ALA A 28 -33.24 -13.57 -52.80
N GLU A 29 -33.45 -12.53 -52.01
CA GLU A 29 -34.70 -11.74 -52.02
C GLU A 29 -34.67 -10.54 -52.99
N THR A 30 -33.52 -9.87 -53.11
CA THR A 30 -33.42 -8.57 -53.82
C THR A 30 -32.33 -8.51 -54.87
N GLY A 31 -31.49 -9.55 -54.99
CA GLY A 31 -30.32 -9.57 -55.89
C GLY A 31 -29.20 -8.58 -55.50
N GLY A 32 -29.32 -7.91 -54.35
CA GLY A 32 -28.35 -6.91 -53.86
C GLY A 32 -27.45 -7.42 -52.74
N TRP A 33 -26.43 -6.62 -52.37
CA TRP A 33 -25.47 -6.92 -51.29
C TRP A 33 -25.19 -5.71 -50.38
N ARG A 34 -26.21 -4.90 -50.08
CA ARG A 34 -26.05 -3.69 -49.27
C ARG A 34 -25.67 -4.03 -47.83
N CYS A 35 -26.13 -5.13 -47.27
CA CYS A 35 -25.73 -5.62 -45.94
C CYS A 35 -24.21 -5.88 -45.87
N LEU A 36 -23.61 -6.45 -46.92
CA LEU A 36 -22.16 -6.65 -46.98
C LEU A 36 -21.43 -5.31 -47.05
N ARG A 37 -21.91 -4.41 -47.90
CA ARG A 37 -21.32 -3.07 -48.08
C ARG A 37 -21.34 -2.27 -46.78
N GLN A 38 -22.48 -2.26 -46.08
CA GLN A 38 -22.61 -1.57 -44.80
C GLN A 38 -21.74 -2.21 -43.71
N ALA A 39 -21.65 -3.55 -43.68
CA ALA A 39 -20.78 -4.26 -42.75
C ALA A 39 -19.30 -3.91 -42.99
N ILE A 40 -18.85 -3.85 -44.24
CA ILE A 40 -17.47 -3.44 -44.60
C ILE A 40 -17.20 -2.01 -44.13
N ILE A 41 -18.10 -1.07 -44.43
CA ILE A 41 -17.97 0.34 -44.01
C ILE A 41 -17.89 0.44 -42.47
N SER A 42 -18.75 -0.29 -41.76
CA SER A 42 -18.74 -0.29 -40.29
C SER A 42 -17.46 -0.90 -39.69
N LEU A 43 -16.87 -1.89 -40.35
CA LEU A 43 -15.61 -2.51 -39.92
C LEU A 43 -14.41 -1.58 -40.18
N GLN A 44 -14.41 -0.86 -41.31
CA GLN A 44 -13.42 0.17 -41.61
C GLN A 44 -13.48 1.31 -40.58
N GLN A 45 -14.67 1.83 -40.30
CA GLN A 45 -14.86 2.88 -39.27
C GLN A 45 -14.41 2.42 -37.88
N ARG A 46 -14.69 1.17 -37.49
CA ARG A 46 -14.21 0.61 -36.21
C ARG A 46 -12.69 0.47 -36.16
N ALA A 47 -12.05 0.12 -37.27
CA ALA A 47 -10.60 0.03 -37.35
C ALA A 47 -9.96 1.42 -37.21
N GLU A 48 -10.48 2.41 -37.93
CA GLU A 48 -10.04 3.80 -37.84
C GLU A 48 -10.21 4.35 -36.40
N GLN A 49 -11.39 4.16 -35.80
CA GLN A 49 -11.63 4.54 -34.40
C GLN A 49 -10.66 3.86 -33.43
N SER A 50 -10.35 2.58 -33.64
CA SER A 50 -9.37 1.87 -32.80
C SER A 50 -7.96 2.46 -32.93
N THR A 51 -7.56 2.90 -34.13
CA THR A 51 -6.24 3.55 -34.33
C THR A 51 -6.18 4.92 -33.66
N VAL A 52 -7.25 5.72 -33.75
CA VAL A 52 -7.35 7.01 -33.07
C VAL A 52 -7.27 6.85 -31.56
N LEU A 53 -8.02 5.90 -31.00
CA LEU A 53 -8.01 5.60 -29.56
C LEU A 53 -6.63 5.14 -29.06
N GLN A 54 -5.89 4.38 -29.88
CA GLN A 54 -4.51 3.97 -29.54
C GLN A 54 -3.56 5.17 -29.52
N GLN A 55 -3.63 6.03 -30.54
CA GLN A 55 -2.82 7.24 -30.61
C GLN A 55 -3.11 8.19 -29.45
N ASP A 56 -4.38 8.39 -29.11
CA ASP A 56 -4.78 9.22 -27.97
C ASP A 56 -4.34 8.61 -26.64
N HIS A 57 -4.46 7.29 -26.48
CA HIS A 57 -3.96 6.61 -25.30
C HIS A 57 -2.45 6.78 -25.14
N ASP A 58 -1.67 6.66 -26.22
CA ASP A 58 -0.22 6.85 -26.18
C ASP A 58 0.16 8.30 -25.89
N ARG A 59 -0.55 9.27 -26.48
CA ARG A 59 -0.40 10.70 -26.17
C ARG A 59 -0.67 10.99 -24.70
N LEU A 60 -1.81 10.52 -24.18
CA LEU A 60 -2.19 10.70 -22.78
C LEU A 60 -1.19 10.02 -21.84
N ARG A 61 -0.65 8.86 -22.22
CA ARG A 61 0.38 8.16 -21.45
C ARG A 61 1.66 8.98 -21.33
N ILE A 62 2.11 9.61 -22.42
CA ILE A 62 3.28 10.48 -22.44
C ILE A 62 3.03 11.74 -21.60
N VAL A 63 1.90 12.42 -21.80
CA VAL A 63 1.55 13.62 -21.02
C VAL A 63 1.48 13.32 -19.53
N ARG A 64 0.83 12.21 -19.15
CA ARG A 64 0.78 11.76 -17.76
C ARG A 64 2.17 11.51 -17.18
N ALA A 65 3.06 10.86 -17.95
CA ALA A 65 4.44 10.63 -17.51
C ALA A 65 5.21 11.96 -17.33
N ALA A 66 5.04 12.92 -18.24
CA ALA A 66 5.65 14.24 -18.13
C ALA A 66 5.17 15.00 -16.89
N VAL A 67 3.86 15.11 -16.70
CA VAL A 67 3.25 15.80 -15.55
C VAL A 67 3.65 15.15 -14.22
N THR A 68 3.67 13.81 -14.15
CA THR A 68 4.10 13.12 -12.93
C THR A 68 5.57 13.33 -12.61
N ASN A 69 6.43 13.43 -13.63
CA ASN A 69 7.85 13.75 -13.44
C ASN A 69 8.06 15.21 -13.01
N GLU A 70 7.32 16.14 -13.62
CA GLU A 70 7.36 17.56 -13.24
C GLU A 70 6.89 17.75 -11.79
N LEU A 71 5.78 17.10 -11.40
CA LEU A 71 5.26 17.15 -10.04
C LEU A 71 6.30 16.62 -9.02
N LYS A 72 6.95 15.50 -9.32
CA LYS A 72 8.04 14.96 -8.47
C LYS A 72 9.23 15.91 -8.38
N SER A 73 9.59 16.57 -9.48
CA SER A 73 10.68 17.55 -9.51
C SER A 73 10.34 18.76 -8.64
N LYS A 74 9.14 19.33 -8.81
CA LYS A 74 8.64 20.46 -8.00
C LYS A 74 8.53 20.10 -6.52
N GLN A 75 8.04 18.90 -6.18
CA GLN A 75 8.03 18.43 -4.78
C GLN A 75 9.44 18.41 -4.17
N LYS A 76 10.44 17.90 -4.90
CA LYS A 76 11.83 17.88 -4.43
C LYS A 76 12.40 19.29 -4.27
N GLN A 77 12.08 20.20 -5.20
CA GLN A 77 12.53 21.57 -5.15
C GLN A 77 11.92 22.31 -3.95
N ASN A 78 10.59 22.23 -3.79
CA ASN A 78 9.88 22.83 -2.66
C ASN A 78 10.39 22.30 -1.32
N ALA A 79 10.71 21.00 -1.23
CA ALA A 79 11.29 20.42 -0.01
C ALA A 79 12.68 20.98 0.31
N LYS A 80 13.50 21.31 -0.70
CA LYS A 80 14.79 21.99 -0.49
C LYS A 80 14.60 23.43 -0.04
N GLU A 81 13.72 24.17 -0.70
CA GLU A 81 13.41 25.56 -0.35
C GLU A 81 12.86 25.66 1.06
N LEU A 82 11.96 24.76 1.46
CA LEU A 82 11.43 24.70 2.83
C LEU A 82 12.56 24.51 3.85
N ARG A 83 13.50 23.59 3.59
CA ARG A 83 14.66 23.38 4.47
C ARG A 83 15.56 24.62 4.57
N LEU A 84 15.78 25.32 3.46
CA LEU A 84 16.55 26.56 3.46
C LEU A 84 15.85 27.67 4.26
N CYS A 85 14.53 27.80 4.11
CA CYS A 85 13.73 28.71 4.91
C CYS A 85 13.79 28.35 6.40
N ASP A 86 13.67 27.06 6.75
CA ASP A 86 13.78 26.60 8.15
C ASP A 86 15.15 26.95 8.74
N MET A 87 16.24 26.71 8.00
CA MET A 87 17.60 27.12 8.40
C MET A 87 17.74 28.63 8.56
N HIS A 88 17.08 29.42 7.71
CA HIS A 88 17.09 30.86 7.83
C HIS A 88 16.31 31.33 9.07
N ILE A 89 15.18 30.70 9.36
CA ILE A 89 14.38 30.97 10.56
C ILE A 89 15.18 30.65 11.82
N THR A 90 15.91 29.52 11.87
CA THR A 90 16.75 29.19 13.03
C THR A 90 17.86 30.22 13.21
N PHE A 91 18.54 30.61 12.12
CA PHE A 91 19.57 31.64 12.16
C PHE A 91 19.03 32.99 12.68
N LEU A 92 17.85 33.42 12.21
CA LEU A 92 17.24 34.66 12.68
C LEU A 92 16.81 34.60 14.14
N LYS A 93 16.37 33.43 14.63
CA LYS A 93 16.05 33.22 16.05
C LYS A 93 17.30 33.35 16.92
N ASP A 94 18.38 32.69 16.53
CA ASP A 94 19.64 32.73 17.26
C ASP A 94 20.19 34.16 17.30
N LYS A 95 20.20 34.85 16.14
CA LYS A 95 20.63 36.25 16.05
C LYS A 95 19.80 37.17 16.95
N LYS A 96 18.47 37.01 16.96
CA LYS A 96 17.58 37.80 17.82
C LYS A 96 17.92 37.57 19.30
N GLU A 97 18.16 36.32 19.69
CA GLU A 97 18.46 35.99 21.07
C GLU A 97 19.82 36.54 21.51
N ASP A 98 20.83 36.50 20.64
CA ASP A 98 22.12 37.14 20.86
C ASP A 98 22.00 38.66 20.98
N ASP A 99 21.21 39.31 20.12
CA ASP A 99 20.96 40.75 20.17
C ASP A 99 20.28 41.16 21.49
N ILE A 100 19.32 40.35 21.98
CA ILE A 100 18.67 40.56 23.29
C ILE A 100 19.69 40.45 24.43
N LYS A 101 20.47 39.36 24.47
CA LYS A 101 21.49 39.16 25.50
C LYS A 101 22.53 40.29 25.50
N ASN A 102 22.93 40.77 24.33
CA ASN A 102 23.86 41.89 24.20
C ASN A 102 23.24 43.19 24.73
N ALA A 103 21.96 43.46 24.44
CA ALA A 103 21.26 44.62 24.97
C ALA A 103 21.13 44.57 26.50
N GLU A 104 20.79 43.41 27.07
CA GLU A 104 20.74 43.19 28.53
C GLU A 104 22.10 43.43 29.19
N LEU A 105 23.18 42.90 28.62
CA LEU A 105 24.54 43.11 29.14
C LEU A 105 24.93 44.59 29.10
N ARG A 106 24.59 45.31 28.03
CA ARG A 106 24.85 46.75 27.91
C ARG A 106 24.07 47.56 28.95
N LEU A 107 22.81 47.20 29.21
CA LEU A 107 22.01 47.83 30.26
C LEU A 107 22.63 47.62 31.63
N VAL A 108 22.97 46.38 31.99
CA VAL A 108 23.63 46.06 33.26
C VAL A 108 24.95 46.83 33.40
N TYR A 109 25.73 46.94 32.32
CA TYR A 109 26.96 47.72 32.33
C TYR A 109 26.70 49.21 32.57
N ALA A 110 25.73 49.79 31.87
CA ALA A 110 25.36 51.20 32.02
C ALA A 110 24.84 51.51 33.43
N GLU A 111 24.00 50.64 34.00
CA GLU A 111 23.52 50.74 35.39
C GLU A 111 24.68 50.71 36.37
N LYS A 112 25.59 49.74 36.25
CA LYS A 112 26.78 49.66 37.12
C LYS A 112 27.66 50.89 37.00
N TRP A 113 27.84 51.41 35.79
CA TRP A 113 28.63 52.62 35.54
C TRP A 113 27.98 53.86 36.15
N LEU A 114 26.65 54.02 36.00
CA LEU A 114 25.89 55.11 36.62
C LEU A 114 25.94 55.03 38.16
N ASN A 115 25.77 53.83 38.72
CA ASN A 115 25.88 53.62 40.16
C ASN A 115 27.26 53.99 40.68
N ALA A 116 28.32 53.57 39.98
CA ALA A 116 29.69 53.94 40.35
C ALA A 116 29.93 55.46 40.28
N GLN A 117 29.37 56.14 39.27
CA GLN A 117 29.43 57.60 39.19
C GLN A 117 28.66 58.29 40.34
N ALA A 118 27.47 57.79 40.66
CA ALA A 118 26.68 58.29 41.78
C ALA A 118 27.42 58.11 43.11
N GLU A 119 28.05 56.96 43.34
CA GLU A 119 28.89 56.70 44.51
C GLU A 119 30.08 57.67 44.59
N VAL A 120 30.75 57.97 43.47
CA VAL A 120 31.86 58.94 43.43
C VAL A 120 31.38 60.35 43.78
N LEU A 121 30.24 60.78 43.23
CA LEU A 121 29.62 62.09 43.55
C LEU A 121 29.18 62.17 45.02
N GLU A 122 28.56 61.11 45.54
CA GLU A 122 28.21 61.01 46.95
C GLU A 122 29.46 61.11 47.84
N MET A 123 30.56 60.46 47.46
CA MET A 123 31.84 60.54 48.18
C MET A 123 32.48 61.93 48.13
N GLN A 124 32.29 62.67 47.04
CA GLN A 124 32.79 64.05 46.90
C GLN A 124 31.94 65.06 47.70
N HIS A 125 30.64 64.82 47.86
CA HIS A 125 29.70 65.72 48.55
C HIS A 125 29.40 65.33 50.01
N ARG A 126 29.82 64.15 50.49
CA ARG A 126 29.67 63.78 51.90
C ARG A 126 30.59 64.61 52.80
N ALA A 127 29.96 65.33 53.73
CA ALA A 127 30.57 65.89 54.94
C ALA A 127 31.34 64.80 55.73
N PRO A 128 32.18 65.16 56.73
CA PRO A 128 33.34 64.39 57.18
C PRO A 128 32.99 62.92 57.40
N ARG A 129 33.85 62.02 56.87
CA ARG A 129 33.70 60.56 56.92
C ARG A 129 33.04 60.14 58.21
N ALA A 130 31.90 59.44 58.09
CA ALA A 130 31.33 58.70 59.20
C ALA A 130 32.48 57.90 59.86
N THR A 131 32.57 58.01 61.19
CA THR A 131 33.61 57.35 61.97
C THR A 131 33.67 55.89 61.58
N ARG A 132 34.88 55.40 61.34
CA ARG A 132 35.13 54.03 60.87
C ARG A 132 34.33 53.08 61.76
N PRO A 133 33.41 52.25 61.21
CA PRO A 133 32.66 51.33 62.02
C PRO A 133 33.64 50.48 62.84
N SER A 134 33.31 50.27 64.11
CA SER A 134 34.15 49.44 64.99
C SER A 134 34.38 48.09 64.32
N ALA A 135 35.62 47.59 64.34
CA ALA A 135 35.98 46.29 63.77
C ALA A 135 35.12 45.14 64.35
N THR A 136 34.57 45.33 65.54
CA THR A 136 33.60 44.40 66.17
C THR A 136 32.28 44.30 65.42
N ASN A 137 31.81 45.39 64.81
CA ASN A 137 30.57 45.41 64.02
C ASN A 137 30.80 44.74 62.66
N GLU A 138 31.94 45.00 62.01
CA GLU A 138 32.29 44.35 60.74
C GLU A 138 32.42 42.83 60.90
N THR A 139 33.09 42.37 61.96
CA THR A 139 33.22 40.93 62.25
C THR A 139 31.88 40.27 62.56
N ARG A 140 30.98 40.95 63.28
CA ARG A 140 29.63 40.46 63.55
C ARG A 140 28.80 40.34 62.27
N VAL A 141 28.76 41.39 61.44
CA VAL A 141 28.04 41.38 60.16
C VAL A 141 28.59 40.29 59.24
N HIS A 142 29.91 40.15 59.15
CA HIS A 142 30.53 39.09 58.36
C HIS A 142 30.13 37.68 58.84
N ARG A 143 30.05 37.47 60.16
CA ARG A 143 29.61 36.19 60.73
C ARG A 143 28.14 35.90 60.44
N GLU A 144 27.27 36.90 60.52
CA GLU A 144 25.85 36.76 60.20
C GLU A 144 25.64 36.49 58.70
N LEU A 145 26.35 37.19 57.81
CA LEU A 145 26.35 36.92 56.36
C LEU A 145 26.84 35.51 56.04
N SER A 146 27.95 35.09 56.64
CA SER A 146 28.51 33.75 56.42
C SER A 146 27.49 32.68 56.83
N ARG A 147 26.87 32.82 58.01
CA ARG A 147 25.80 31.91 58.46
C ARG A 147 24.60 31.91 57.52
N ALA A 148 24.18 33.07 57.01
CA ALA A 148 23.06 33.15 56.08
C ALA A 148 23.38 32.43 54.75
N TYR A 149 24.61 32.58 54.25
CA TYR A 149 25.06 31.85 53.07
C TYR A 149 25.17 30.36 53.31
N ASP A 150 25.73 29.93 54.44
CA ASP A 150 25.81 28.51 54.81
C ASP A 150 24.40 27.88 54.84
N LEU A 151 23.43 28.59 55.42
CA LEU A 151 22.05 28.12 55.50
C LEU A 151 21.38 28.04 54.12
N GLN A 152 21.64 29.02 53.25
CA GLN A 152 21.19 28.97 51.85
C GLN A 152 21.84 27.81 51.08
N VAL A 153 23.14 27.55 51.27
CA VAL A 153 23.83 26.43 50.64
C VAL A 153 23.20 25.12 51.08
N GLU A 154 22.98 24.91 52.38
CA GLU A 154 22.32 23.71 52.89
C GLU A 154 20.91 23.52 52.32
N GLU A 155 20.11 24.57 52.23
CA GLU A 155 18.77 24.51 51.62
C GLU A 155 18.84 24.08 50.15
N ARG A 156 19.80 24.61 49.40
CA ARG A 156 20.00 24.26 47.99
C ARG A 156 20.51 22.84 47.83
N GLU A 157 21.43 22.39 48.68
CA GLU A 157 21.91 21.00 48.68
C GLU A 157 20.77 20.01 48.97
N LYS A 158 19.92 20.30 49.96
CA LYS A 158 18.72 19.50 50.24
C LYS A 158 17.76 19.46 49.06
N ALA A 159 17.54 20.58 48.38
CA ALA A 159 16.71 20.63 47.19
C ALA A 159 17.31 19.81 46.03
N VAL A 160 18.62 19.91 45.80
CA VAL A 160 19.33 19.13 44.78
C VAL A 160 19.21 17.64 45.08
N GLU A 161 19.40 17.23 46.33
CA GLU A 161 19.30 15.82 46.72
C GLU A 161 17.88 15.28 46.58
N TYR A 162 16.87 16.06 46.99
CA TYR A 162 15.47 15.72 46.75
C TYR A 162 15.19 15.47 45.26
N TRP A 163 15.63 16.37 44.38
CA TRP A 163 15.42 16.22 42.95
C TRP A 163 16.21 15.05 42.38
N ARG A 164 17.44 14.81 42.85
CA ARG A 164 18.26 13.66 42.45
C ARG A 164 17.53 12.34 42.72
N VAL A 165 17.04 12.15 43.95
CA VAL A 165 16.30 10.95 44.34
C VAL A 165 15.02 10.82 43.53
N LYS A 166 14.23 11.90 43.42
CA LYS A 166 12.99 11.89 42.66
C LYS A 166 13.20 11.51 41.19
N TYR A 167 14.19 12.12 40.52
CA TYR A 167 14.50 11.78 39.12
C TYR A 167 14.99 10.35 38.98
N SER A 168 15.78 9.83 39.93
CA SER A 168 16.20 8.42 39.93
C SER A 168 14.99 7.48 40.01
N ASP A 169 14.06 7.74 40.93
CA ASP A 169 12.86 6.94 41.13
C ASP A 169 11.92 7.01 39.92
N ASP A 170 11.66 8.21 39.40
CA ASP A 170 10.83 8.42 38.21
C ASP A 170 11.45 7.72 36.99
N THR A 171 12.76 7.84 36.80
CA THR A 171 13.48 7.17 35.69
C THR A 171 13.41 5.65 35.83
N SER A 172 13.61 5.12 37.03
CA SER A 172 13.49 3.68 37.30
C SER A 172 12.08 3.16 37.01
N SER A 173 11.05 3.88 37.47
CA SER A 173 9.64 3.55 37.23
C SER A 173 9.28 3.58 35.74
N ILE A 174 9.73 4.61 35.02
CA ILE A 174 9.53 4.72 33.57
C ILE A 174 10.23 3.57 32.84
N ASN A 175 11.47 3.25 33.20
CA ASN A 175 12.23 2.16 32.60
C ASN A 175 11.57 0.79 32.85
N MET A 176 11.07 0.55 34.06
CA MET A 176 10.35 -0.67 34.38
C MET A 176 9.06 -0.81 33.54
N ARG A 177 8.27 0.27 33.43
CA ARG A 177 7.08 0.29 32.58
C ARG A 177 7.41 0.06 31.10
N LEU A 178 8.50 0.66 30.62
CA LEU A 178 8.98 0.48 29.26
C LEU A 178 9.38 -0.99 29.00
N ALA A 179 10.13 -1.60 29.91
CA ALA A 179 10.54 -2.99 29.81
C ALA A 179 9.32 -3.94 29.73
N VAL A 180 8.31 -3.73 30.57
CA VAL A 180 7.05 -4.49 30.52
C VAL A 180 6.35 -4.31 29.17
N LYS A 181 6.31 -3.10 28.63
CA LYS A 181 5.69 -2.83 27.31
C LYS A 181 6.46 -3.47 26.16
N CYS A 182 7.78 -3.44 26.20
CA CYS A 182 8.62 -4.12 25.22
C CYS A 182 8.39 -5.63 25.23
N GLU A 183 8.28 -6.24 26.41
CA GLU A 183 8.00 -7.68 26.51
C GLU A 183 6.59 -8.03 26.02
N GLN A 184 5.58 -7.22 26.37
CA GLN A 184 4.21 -7.37 25.84
C GLN A 184 4.19 -7.30 24.31
N LEU A 185 4.94 -6.37 23.72
CA LEU A 185 5.06 -6.24 22.27
C LEU A 185 5.74 -7.47 21.67
N ARG A 186 6.84 -7.95 22.27
CA ARG A 186 7.57 -9.14 21.83
C ARG A 186 6.66 -10.37 21.77
N VAL A 187 5.88 -10.60 22.84
CA VAL A 187 4.92 -11.71 22.91
C VAL A 187 3.81 -11.57 21.87
N ALA A 188 3.26 -10.36 21.69
CA ALA A 188 2.22 -10.10 20.70
C ALA A 188 2.71 -10.33 19.26
N VAL A 189 3.94 -9.90 18.94
CA VAL A 189 4.57 -10.13 17.63
C VAL A 189 4.78 -11.62 17.39
N ALA A 190 5.33 -12.37 18.35
CA ALA A 190 5.53 -13.81 18.24
C ALA A 190 4.19 -14.54 17.99
N ARG A 191 3.14 -14.21 18.76
CA ARG A 191 1.80 -14.78 18.57
C ARG A 191 1.23 -14.47 17.19
N ARG A 192 1.42 -13.23 16.70
CA ARG A 192 0.99 -12.84 15.35
C ARG A 192 1.70 -13.66 14.28
N GLU A 193 3.01 -13.87 14.42
CA GLU A 193 3.79 -14.68 13.47
C GLU A 193 3.34 -16.13 13.43
N GLU A 194 3.04 -16.74 14.59
CA GLU A 194 2.48 -18.08 14.68
C GLU A 194 1.12 -18.18 13.98
N LEU A 195 0.22 -17.24 14.25
CA LEU A 195 -1.10 -17.18 13.60
C LEU A 195 -0.97 -16.98 12.08
N GLN A 196 -0.01 -16.18 11.63
CA GLN A 196 0.24 -16.00 10.20
C GLN A 196 0.74 -17.29 9.55
N LYS A 197 1.60 -18.06 10.21
CA LYS A 197 2.06 -19.36 9.72
C LYS A 197 0.89 -20.34 9.59
N LEU A 198 0.02 -20.42 10.60
CA LEU A 198 -1.18 -21.25 10.58
C LEU A 198 -2.15 -20.83 9.46
N TYR A 199 -2.38 -19.53 9.29
CA TYR A 199 -3.21 -19.01 8.22
C TYR A 199 -2.68 -19.43 6.84
N ASN A 200 -1.38 -19.24 6.61
CA ASN A 200 -0.74 -19.60 5.34
C ASN A 200 -0.81 -21.11 5.07
N LEU A 201 -0.66 -21.94 6.12
CA LEU A 201 -0.81 -23.39 6.02
C LEU A 201 -2.23 -23.76 5.58
N HIS A 202 -3.25 -23.25 6.27
CA HIS A 202 -4.65 -23.53 5.94
C HIS A 202 -5.07 -22.98 4.58
N GLU A 203 -4.53 -21.83 4.18
CA GLU A 203 -4.75 -21.30 2.84
C GLU A 203 -4.17 -22.25 1.77
N GLY A 204 -2.97 -22.79 2.00
CA GLY A 204 -2.35 -23.79 1.14
C GLY A 204 -3.18 -25.08 1.06
N GLU A 205 -3.61 -25.61 2.20
CA GLU A 205 -4.48 -26.78 2.27
C GLU A 205 -5.80 -26.56 1.52
N MET A 206 -6.45 -25.41 1.73
CA MET A 206 -7.71 -25.07 1.06
C MET A 206 -7.54 -24.96 -0.46
N ARG A 207 -6.45 -24.33 -0.93
CA ARG A 207 -6.13 -24.28 -2.36
C ARG A 207 -5.92 -25.69 -2.93
N SER A 208 -5.14 -26.53 -2.24
CA SER A 208 -4.89 -27.93 -2.66
C SER A 208 -6.17 -28.77 -2.70
N TRP A 209 -7.09 -28.55 -1.77
CA TRP A 209 -8.38 -29.23 -1.74
C TRP A 209 -9.27 -28.80 -2.90
N LEU A 210 -9.30 -27.50 -3.22
CA LEU A 210 -10.03 -26.99 -4.36
C LEU A 210 -9.48 -27.51 -5.69
N THR A 211 -8.16 -27.60 -5.84
CA THR A 211 -7.55 -28.20 -7.04
C THR A 211 -7.87 -29.68 -7.14
N PHE A 212 -7.71 -30.45 -6.06
CA PHE A 212 -8.06 -31.86 -6.01
C PHE A 212 -9.54 -32.10 -6.39
N LYS A 213 -10.48 -31.31 -5.85
CA LYS A 213 -11.90 -31.42 -6.21
C LYS A 213 -12.14 -31.16 -7.70
N ARG A 214 -11.51 -30.11 -8.26
CA ARG A 214 -11.64 -29.78 -9.68
C ARG A 214 -11.09 -30.88 -10.58
N GLU A 215 -9.91 -31.41 -10.26
CA GLU A 215 -9.29 -32.50 -11.00
C GLU A 215 -10.11 -33.79 -10.94
N ARG A 216 -10.63 -34.13 -9.75
CA ARG A 216 -11.51 -35.29 -9.56
C ARG A 216 -12.80 -35.15 -10.36
N ALA A 217 -13.44 -33.98 -10.35
CA ALA A 217 -14.64 -33.73 -11.15
C ALA A 217 -14.35 -33.85 -12.65
N ALA A 218 -13.25 -33.25 -13.13
CA ALA A 218 -12.84 -33.35 -14.52
C ALA A 218 -12.51 -34.79 -14.95
N ARG A 219 -11.90 -35.59 -14.06
CA ARG A 219 -11.64 -37.01 -14.32
C ARG A 219 -12.94 -37.81 -14.44
N LEU A 220 -13.87 -37.65 -13.50
CA LEU A 220 -15.16 -38.33 -13.53
C LEU A 220 -15.94 -37.98 -14.80
N GLU A 221 -15.99 -36.71 -15.19
CA GLU A 221 -16.66 -36.26 -16.40
C GLU A 221 -16.02 -36.86 -17.67
N ARG A 222 -14.68 -36.96 -17.73
CA ARG A 222 -13.97 -37.63 -18.83
C ARG A 222 -14.32 -39.11 -18.90
N GLU A 223 -14.29 -39.82 -17.77
CA GLU A 223 -14.63 -41.24 -17.71
C GLU A 223 -16.09 -41.49 -18.12
N GLU A 224 -17.03 -40.64 -17.70
CA GLU A 224 -18.42 -40.70 -18.13
C GLU A 224 -18.60 -40.45 -19.62
N ARG A 225 -17.87 -39.48 -20.19
CA ARG A 225 -17.88 -39.23 -21.64
C ARG A 225 -17.36 -40.43 -22.42
N VAL A 226 -16.27 -41.05 -21.98
CA VAL A 226 -15.71 -42.26 -22.60
C VAL A 226 -16.68 -43.43 -22.47
N ARG A 227 -17.26 -43.66 -21.28
CA ARG A 227 -18.26 -44.71 -21.07
C ARG A 227 -19.48 -44.52 -21.98
N ARG A 228 -20.02 -43.30 -22.07
CA ARG A 228 -21.14 -42.97 -22.97
C ARG A 228 -20.78 -43.26 -24.43
N ALA A 229 -19.64 -42.77 -24.90
CA ALA A 229 -19.17 -43.01 -26.27
C ALA A 229 -18.99 -44.50 -26.57
N ALA A 230 -18.37 -45.25 -25.64
CA ALA A 230 -18.20 -46.70 -25.76
C ALA A 230 -19.57 -47.42 -25.85
N THR A 231 -20.54 -47.07 -25.00
CA THR A 231 -21.90 -47.63 -25.06
C THR A 231 -22.58 -47.33 -26.39
N THR A 232 -22.46 -46.10 -26.91
CA THR A 232 -23.01 -45.73 -28.22
C THR A 232 -22.38 -46.54 -29.35
N LEU A 233 -21.04 -46.66 -29.37
CA LEU A 233 -20.32 -47.46 -30.36
C LEU A 233 -20.69 -48.94 -30.28
N GLN A 234 -20.76 -49.48 -29.07
CA GLN A 234 -21.16 -50.85 -28.82
C GLN A 234 -22.61 -51.14 -29.27
N ALA A 235 -23.55 -50.25 -28.96
CA ALA A 235 -24.94 -50.36 -29.40
C ALA A 235 -25.07 -50.25 -30.92
N TRP A 236 -24.34 -49.31 -31.53
CA TRP A 236 -24.27 -49.15 -32.98
C TRP A 236 -23.71 -50.41 -33.65
N TRP A 237 -22.62 -50.95 -33.14
CA TRP A 237 -21.98 -52.17 -33.66
C TRP A 237 -22.89 -53.39 -33.52
N ARG A 238 -23.51 -53.59 -32.36
CA ARG A 238 -24.51 -54.67 -32.16
C ARG A 238 -25.66 -54.54 -33.16
N GLY A 239 -26.20 -53.34 -33.36
CA GLY A 239 -27.23 -53.10 -34.37
C GLY A 239 -26.74 -53.34 -35.80
N LEU A 240 -25.49 -52.98 -36.10
CA LEU A 240 -24.88 -53.23 -37.42
C LEU A 240 -24.69 -54.73 -37.69
N MET A 241 -24.24 -55.49 -36.69
CA MET A 241 -24.08 -56.94 -36.78
C MET A 241 -25.41 -57.62 -37.13
N VAL A 242 -26.52 -57.20 -36.52
CA VAL A 242 -27.86 -57.72 -36.82
C VAL A 242 -28.31 -57.31 -38.22
N ARG A 243 -28.24 -56.02 -38.57
CA ARG A 243 -28.71 -55.52 -39.88
C ARG A 243 -27.91 -56.06 -41.07
N ARG A 244 -26.60 -56.25 -40.92
CA ARG A 244 -25.72 -56.79 -41.97
C ARG A 244 -25.56 -58.31 -41.91
N GLY A 245 -26.13 -58.98 -40.90
CA GLY A 245 -26.04 -60.43 -40.72
C GLY A 245 -24.59 -60.90 -40.56
N LEU A 246 -23.81 -60.22 -39.71
CA LEU A 246 -22.42 -60.58 -39.43
C LEU A 246 -22.35 -61.57 -38.25
N GLY A 247 -21.33 -62.43 -38.24
CA GLY A 247 -21.10 -63.40 -37.15
C GLY A 247 -22.26 -64.40 -36.97
N ALA A 248 -22.71 -64.57 -35.71
CA ALA A 248 -23.78 -65.48 -35.33
C ALA A 248 -25.15 -65.18 -35.99
N PHE A 249 -25.34 -63.97 -36.53
CA PHE A 249 -26.60 -63.51 -37.15
C PHE A 249 -26.67 -63.76 -38.67
N LYS A 250 -25.70 -64.47 -39.27
CA LYS A 250 -25.69 -64.79 -40.72
C LYS A 250 -26.96 -65.51 -41.19
N HIS A 251 -27.54 -66.36 -40.33
CA HIS A 251 -28.74 -67.15 -40.63
C HIS A 251 -30.01 -66.28 -40.85
N LEU A 252 -30.08 -65.09 -40.27
CA LEU A 252 -31.20 -64.15 -40.47
C LEU A 252 -31.19 -63.51 -41.86
N ARG A 253 -30.01 -63.41 -42.49
CA ARG A 253 -29.86 -62.87 -43.85
C ARG A 253 -30.29 -63.88 -44.92
N SER A 254 -30.08 -65.18 -44.68
CA SER A 254 -30.53 -66.25 -45.56
C SER A 254 -32.04 -66.51 -45.47
N ALA A 255 -32.66 -66.29 -44.32
CA ALA A 255 -34.12 -66.45 -44.13
C ALA A 255 -34.96 -65.46 -44.97
N LYS A 256 -34.43 -64.28 -45.31
CA LYS A 256 -35.10 -63.32 -46.21
C LYS A 256 -34.92 -63.60 -47.70
N LYS A 257 -34.12 -64.60 -48.09
CA LYS A 257 -33.83 -64.96 -49.50
C LYS A 257 -34.61 -66.17 -50.01
N THR A 258 -35.63 -66.64 -49.30
CA THR A 258 -36.59 -67.60 -49.86
C THR A 258 -37.86 -66.87 -50.34
N PRO A 259 -37.97 -66.55 -51.64
CA PRO A 259 -39.25 -66.58 -52.31
C PRO A 259 -39.47 -68.02 -52.76
N ASN A 260 -40.22 -68.83 -52.03
CA ASN A 260 -40.96 -69.88 -52.72
C ASN A 260 -42.15 -70.37 -51.92
N LYS A 261 -43.32 -70.19 -52.56
CA LYS A 261 -44.40 -71.14 -52.73
C LYS A 261 -44.24 -72.43 -51.92
N MET A 262 -45.22 -72.70 -51.08
CA MET A 262 -45.90 -74.01 -51.14
C MET A 262 -47.38 -73.83 -50.84
N LYS A 263 -48.18 -74.06 -51.89
CA LYS A 263 -49.59 -74.44 -51.85
C LYS A 263 -49.82 -75.50 -50.76
N LYS A 264 -50.94 -75.42 -50.06
CA LYS A 264 -51.66 -76.63 -49.62
C LYS A 264 -53.16 -76.33 -49.49
N LYS A 265 -53.90 -77.07 -50.32
CA LYS A 265 -55.32 -77.44 -50.30
C LYS A 265 -56.36 -76.33 -50.20
#